data_AF-A0A8H7FXE4-F1
#
_entry.id   AF-A0A8H7FXE4-F1
#
_cell.length_a   1.000
_cell.length_b   1.000
_cell.length_c   1.000
_cell.angle_alpha   90.00
_cell.angle_beta   90.00
_cell.angle_gamma   90.00
#
_symmetry.space_group_name_H-M   'P 1'
#
loop_
_entity.id
_entity.type
_entity.pdbx_description
1 polymer ?
#
loop_
_entity_poly.entity_id
_entity_poly.type
_entity_poly.pdbx_seq_one_letter_code
_entity_poly.pdbx_strand_id
1 'polypeptide(L)'
;MSSTDQPPSKRKRDETSSQEEEISLLADPVQSDIWYDDGNIILQAENTRFKVYRGILMENSTVFRDMFSMPQPSTGETDMVEGCSLVRLHDSAEEVGYMLDALFRHRYLTSDDKMTFPVLAALLCLGRKYNIRKMQLEARKRIYSRYPTSLKEYDAAVRKWIGLEPPAHSKLCSVLTIARRAGLLSILPAVFYACCVTYSVSAVATKPAFCLLPSDQITCLAGRHAMYDAQAETTFAWVYTAQTLDPNCSSPKRCHQARQKCLIDRFLPTPKDFGLDKWSYTSVYIDGKLCEECMEAAQEKHEAGRAAFWERLPTLFNLPPWAELSKEREETD
;
A
#
# COMPACT_ATOMS: atom_id res chain seq x y z
N MET A 1 3.52 68.23 -26.36
CA MET A 1 2.33 67.49 -26.81
C MET A 1 2.72 66.03 -26.88
N SER A 2 2.77 65.33 -25.75
CA SER A 2 1.73 64.46 -25.18
C SER A 2 1.25 63.35 -26.10
N SER A 3 1.75 62.13 -25.85
CA SER A 3 0.89 60.97 -25.62
C SER A 3 1.66 59.96 -24.77
N THR A 4 1.19 59.81 -23.53
CA THR A 4 1.58 58.82 -22.53
C THR A 4 0.75 57.56 -22.72
N ASP A 5 1.40 56.43 -22.99
CA ASP A 5 0.79 55.10 -22.96
C ASP A 5 0.72 54.58 -21.51
N GLN A 6 -0.49 54.32 -21.02
CA GLN A 6 -0.76 53.58 -19.79
C GLN A 6 -0.92 52.08 -20.11
N PRO A 7 -0.29 51.16 -19.35
CA PRO A 7 -0.63 49.75 -19.41
C PRO A 7 -1.85 49.43 -18.52
N PRO A 8 -2.75 48.51 -18.92
CA PRO A 8 -3.98 48.25 -18.19
C PRO A 8 -3.78 47.35 -16.96
N SER A 9 -4.40 47.82 -15.87
CA SER A 9 -4.95 47.18 -14.67
C SER A 9 -4.58 45.73 -14.29
N LYS A 10 -4.11 45.62 -13.05
CA LYS A 10 -3.90 44.42 -12.24
C LYS A 10 -5.12 43.50 -12.24
N ARG A 11 -4.92 42.21 -12.52
CA ARG A 11 -5.90 41.15 -12.26
C ARG A 11 -6.26 41.14 -10.76
N LYS A 12 -7.56 41.18 -10.49
CA LYS A 12 -8.18 41.10 -9.17
C LYS A 12 -7.77 39.76 -8.54
N ARG A 13 -7.14 39.82 -7.36
CA ARG A 13 -6.75 38.65 -6.57
C ARG A 13 -8.01 37.95 -6.07
N ASP A 14 -8.00 36.63 -6.13
CA ASP A 14 -9.10 35.73 -5.78
C ASP A 14 -9.38 35.83 -4.26
N GLU A 15 -10.40 36.60 -3.87
CA GLU A 15 -10.79 36.81 -2.46
C GLU A 15 -11.59 35.62 -1.91
N THR A 16 -12.03 34.68 -2.76
CA THR A 16 -12.89 33.56 -2.39
C THR A 16 -12.14 32.45 -1.63
N SER A 17 -10.87 32.18 -1.96
CA SER A 17 -10.04 31.19 -1.26
C SER A 17 -9.71 31.59 0.18
N SER A 18 -9.58 32.90 0.44
CA SER A 18 -9.30 33.46 1.76
C SER A 18 -10.53 33.46 2.68
N GLN A 19 -11.74 33.51 2.12
CA GLN A 19 -12.98 33.51 2.91
C GLN A 19 -13.35 32.10 3.40
N GLU A 20 -13.07 31.05 2.64
CA GLU A 20 -13.31 29.67 3.09
C GLU A 20 -12.33 29.25 4.21
N GLU A 21 -11.07 29.69 4.13
CA GLU A 21 -10.09 29.51 5.22
C GLU A 21 -10.46 30.33 6.48
N GLU A 22 -11.00 31.54 6.34
CA GLU A 22 -11.46 32.36 7.47
C GLU A 22 -12.75 31.84 8.13
N ILE A 23 -13.69 31.28 7.37
CA ILE A 23 -14.95 30.73 7.92
C ILE A 23 -14.68 29.46 8.74
N SER A 24 -13.67 28.66 8.39
CA SER A 24 -13.26 27.49 9.19
C SER A 24 -12.63 27.87 10.54
N LEU A 25 -12.14 29.09 10.71
CA LEU A 25 -11.51 29.58 11.95
C LEU A 25 -12.53 30.14 12.96
N LEU A 26 -13.80 30.31 12.55
CA LEU A 26 -14.86 30.94 13.35
C LEU A 26 -15.85 29.95 13.98
N ALA A 27 -15.77 28.66 13.66
CA ALA A 27 -16.56 27.64 14.31
C ALA A 27 -15.93 27.25 15.65
N ASP A 28 -16.74 27.16 16.72
CA ASP A 28 -16.26 26.65 18.00
C ASP A 28 -15.72 25.22 17.81
N PRO A 29 -14.54 24.89 18.37
CA PRO A 29 -13.98 23.55 18.26
C PRO A 29 -14.89 22.48 18.85
N VAL A 30 -15.09 21.41 18.08
CA VAL A 30 -15.94 20.27 18.45
C VAL A 30 -15.20 19.35 19.41
N GLN A 31 -15.87 18.92 20.47
CA GLN A 31 -15.36 17.93 21.42
C GLN A 31 -15.49 16.51 20.85
N SER A 32 -14.40 15.74 20.88
CA SER A 32 -14.38 14.32 20.51
C SER A 32 -15.00 13.43 21.60
N ASP A 33 -15.40 12.22 21.20
CA ASP A 33 -15.75 11.12 22.10
C ASP A 33 -14.57 10.65 22.99
N ILE A 34 -13.33 10.95 22.61
CA ILE A 34 -12.14 10.73 23.45
C ILE A 34 -11.95 11.95 24.35
N TRP A 35 -12.69 11.91 25.47
CA TRP A 35 -12.65 12.95 26.48
C TRP A 35 -12.62 12.34 27.88
N TYR A 36 -11.54 12.58 28.61
CA TYR A 36 -11.39 12.17 30.01
C TYR A 36 -11.61 13.40 30.90
N ASP A 37 -12.61 13.34 31.79
CA ASP A 37 -13.01 14.48 32.63
C ASP A 37 -11.86 14.98 33.51
N ASP A 38 -11.06 14.06 34.04
CA ASP A 38 -9.84 14.28 34.82
C ASP A 38 -8.55 14.33 33.96
N GLY A 39 -8.69 14.39 32.63
CA GLY A 39 -7.58 14.62 31.71
C GLY A 39 -6.88 15.95 31.99
N ASN A 40 -5.57 15.99 31.77
CA ASN A 40 -4.71 17.12 32.16
C ASN A 40 -4.04 17.82 30.96
N ILE A 41 -4.41 17.44 29.74
CA ILE A 41 -3.96 18.08 28.51
C ILE A 41 -5.08 18.01 27.45
N ILE A 42 -5.21 19.06 26.64
CA ILE A 42 -6.12 19.08 25.49
C ILE A 42 -5.28 19.11 24.23
N LEU A 43 -5.48 18.13 23.36
CA LEU A 43 -4.95 18.12 22.00
C LEU A 43 -6.01 18.69 21.07
N GLN A 44 -5.62 19.55 20.14
CA GLN A 44 -6.50 20.03 19.08
C GLN A 44 -5.90 19.67 17.73
N ALA A 45 -6.68 18.98 16.90
CA ALA A 45 -6.35 18.68 15.51
C ALA A 45 -7.52 19.17 14.66
N GLU A 46 -7.22 19.97 13.62
CA GLU A 46 -8.25 20.70 12.87
C GLU A 46 -9.23 21.43 13.83
N ASN A 47 -10.54 21.25 13.63
CA ASN A 47 -11.58 21.80 14.51
C ASN A 47 -12.05 20.82 15.59
N THR A 48 -11.24 19.83 15.97
CA THR A 48 -11.61 18.82 16.98
C THR A 48 -10.65 18.83 18.16
N ARG A 49 -11.21 18.77 19.39
CA ARG A 49 -10.47 18.73 20.65
C ARG A 49 -10.61 17.37 21.34
N PHE A 50 -9.51 16.92 21.92
CA PHE A 50 -9.38 15.66 22.66
C PHE A 50 -8.79 15.97 24.03
N LYS A 51 -9.45 15.59 25.12
CA LYS A 51 -8.93 15.77 26.48
C LYS A 51 -8.41 14.45 27.00
N VAL A 52 -7.12 14.36 27.28
CA VAL A 52 -6.42 13.11 27.57
C VAL A 52 -5.37 13.27 28.68
N TYR A 53 -4.64 12.20 29.00
CA TYR A 53 -3.57 12.23 29.99
C TYR A 53 -2.19 12.38 29.35
N ARG A 54 -1.47 13.43 29.74
CA ARG A 54 -0.09 13.73 29.32
C ARG A 54 0.87 12.58 29.57
N GLY A 55 0.73 11.88 30.71
CA GLY A 55 1.61 10.77 31.08
C GLY A 55 1.61 9.62 30.06
N ILE A 56 0.43 9.22 29.58
CA ILE A 56 0.28 8.13 28.60
C ILE A 56 0.92 8.51 27.26
N LEU A 57 0.77 9.77 26.83
CA LEU A 57 1.43 10.27 25.62
C LEU A 57 2.96 10.22 25.77
N MET A 58 3.50 10.71 26.89
CA MET A 58 4.95 10.70 27.15
C MET A 58 5.53 9.29 27.24
N GLU A 59 4.78 8.37 27.83
CA GLU A 59 5.19 6.97 27.97
C GLU A 59 5.35 6.30 26.61
N ASN A 60 4.41 6.53 25.69
CA ASN A 60 4.35 5.82 24.41
C ASN A 60 5.00 6.59 23.23
N SER A 61 5.34 7.87 23.40
CA SER A 61 5.92 8.73 22.36
C SER A 61 7.09 9.55 22.89
N THR A 62 8.27 9.36 22.31
CA THR A 62 9.43 10.22 22.63
C THR A 62 9.20 11.66 22.18
N VAL A 63 8.49 11.86 21.07
CA VAL A 63 8.19 13.20 20.54
C VAL A 63 7.31 13.99 21.50
N PHE A 64 6.24 13.37 22.04
CA PHE A 64 5.42 14.04 23.06
C PHE A 64 6.21 14.26 24.36
N ARG A 65 7.07 13.31 24.76
CA ARG A 65 7.96 13.48 25.92
C ARG A 65 8.86 14.70 25.77
N ASP A 66 9.52 14.84 24.63
CA ASP A 66 10.44 15.94 24.36
C ASP A 66 9.68 17.27 24.25
N MET A 67 8.56 17.28 23.51
CA MET A 67 7.67 18.43 23.36
C MET A 67 7.22 18.98 24.71
N PHE A 68 6.88 18.11 25.65
CA PHE A 68 6.43 18.52 26.98
C PHE A 68 7.55 18.83 27.96
N SER A 69 8.78 18.44 27.66
CA SER A 69 9.96 18.70 28.50
C SER A 69 10.64 20.03 28.16
N MET A 70 10.38 20.58 26.97
CA MET A 70 10.92 21.88 26.56
C MET A 70 10.25 23.03 27.36
N PRO A 71 11.02 24.03 27.81
CA PRO A 71 10.46 25.24 28.39
C PRO A 71 9.59 25.94 27.34
N GLN A 72 8.30 26.13 27.61
CA GLN A 72 7.47 26.92 26.71
C GLN A 72 7.89 28.39 26.77
N PRO A 73 7.97 29.10 25.63
CA PRO A 73 8.34 30.51 25.62
C PRO A 73 7.38 31.33 26.49
N SER A 74 7.93 32.15 27.37
CA SER A 74 7.24 32.94 28.39
C SER A 74 6.45 34.14 27.83
N THR A 75 6.08 34.11 26.55
CA THR A 75 5.26 35.14 25.91
C THR A 75 3.81 34.73 25.99
N GLY A 76 3.14 35.25 27.03
CA GLY A 76 1.71 35.57 27.09
C GLY A 76 0.73 34.52 26.58
N GLU A 77 -0.01 33.91 27.51
CA GLU A 77 -1.07 32.94 27.26
C GLU A 77 -0.55 31.60 26.70
N THR A 78 -0.06 30.73 27.59
CA THR A 78 -0.35 29.31 27.37
C THR A 78 -1.85 29.21 27.12
N ASP A 79 -2.25 28.83 25.90
CA ASP A 79 -3.65 28.59 25.55
C ASP A 79 -4.21 27.55 26.54
N MET A 80 -4.75 28.03 27.66
CA MET A 80 -5.33 27.19 28.68
C MET A 80 -6.82 27.09 28.38
N VAL A 81 -7.26 25.90 28.03
CA VAL A 81 -8.67 25.59 27.82
C VAL A 81 -9.09 24.71 28.99
N GLU A 82 -10.10 25.14 29.75
CA GLU A 82 -10.57 24.43 30.96
C GLU A 82 -9.46 24.15 32.00
N GLY A 83 -8.50 25.08 32.13
CA GLY A 83 -7.37 24.90 33.05
C GLY A 83 -6.34 23.85 32.61
N CYS A 84 -6.48 23.29 31.40
CA CYS A 84 -5.54 22.35 30.79
C CYS A 84 -4.71 23.03 29.71
N SER A 85 -3.46 22.59 29.54
CA SER A 85 -2.63 23.05 28.42
C SER A 85 -3.22 22.58 27.09
N LEU A 86 -3.44 23.51 26.15
CA LEU A 86 -3.80 23.20 24.77
C LEU A 86 -2.55 22.95 23.92
N VAL A 87 -2.56 21.88 23.13
CA VAL A 87 -1.51 21.57 22.15
C VAL A 87 -2.16 21.35 20.80
N ARG A 88 -1.82 22.20 19.83
CA ARG A 88 -2.32 22.09 18.45
C ARG A 88 -1.44 21.14 17.64
N LEU A 89 -2.07 20.18 16.99
CA LEU A 89 -1.46 19.23 16.07
C LEU A 89 -1.84 19.62 14.64
N HIS A 90 -0.94 19.37 13.69
CA HIS A 90 -1.15 19.66 12.26
C HIS A 90 -1.71 18.46 11.47
N ASP A 91 -2.04 17.38 12.16
CA ASP A 91 -2.61 16.17 11.57
C ASP A 91 -4.13 16.26 11.51
N SER A 92 -4.78 15.38 10.75
CA SER A 92 -6.24 15.37 10.70
C SER A 92 -6.84 14.91 12.02
N ALA A 93 -8.04 15.43 12.34
CA ALA A 93 -8.76 15.01 13.53
C ALA A 93 -9.03 13.49 13.53
N GLU A 94 -9.33 12.93 12.35
CA GLU A 94 -9.59 11.50 12.18
C GLU A 94 -8.36 10.63 12.48
N GLU A 95 -7.19 10.95 11.91
CA GLU A 95 -5.97 10.18 12.14
C GLU A 95 -5.52 10.28 13.60
N VAL A 96 -5.64 11.48 14.21
CA VAL A 96 -5.37 11.68 15.65
C VAL A 96 -6.32 10.87 16.52
N GLY A 97 -7.61 10.81 16.16
CA GLY A 97 -8.59 9.96 16.82
C GLY A 97 -8.16 8.49 16.84
N TYR A 98 -7.73 7.94 15.69
CA TYR A 98 -7.24 6.55 15.61
C TYR A 98 -5.98 6.32 16.46
N MET A 99 -5.05 7.28 16.48
CA MET A 99 -3.86 7.21 17.34
C MET A 99 -4.24 7.17 18.82
N LEU A 100 -5.17 8.02 19.25
CA LEU A 100 -5.61 8.08 20.64
C LEU A 100 -6.44 6.84 21.05
N ASP A 101 -7.26 6.31 20.15
CA ASP A 101 -7.94 5.03 20.36
C ASP A 101 -6.95 3.88 20.59
N ALA A 102 -5.85 3.86 19.85
CA ALA A 102 -4.79 2.87 20.04
C ALA A 102 -4.05 3.05 21.38
N LEU A 103 -3.74 4.29 21.77
CA LEU A 103 -2.97 4.58 22.99
C LEU A 103 -3.76 4.42 24.28
N PHE A 104 -5.01 4.88 24.30
CA PHE A 104 -5.80 4.97 25.53
C PHE A 104 -6.82 3.84 25.66
N ARG A 105 -7.46 3.45 24.54
CA ARG A 105 -8.45 2.37 24.52
C ARG A 105 -7.87 1.03 24.06
N HIS A 106 -6.57 0.98 23.77
CA HIS A 106 -5.83 -0.23 23.33
C HIS A 106 -6.40 -0.90 22.07
N ARG A 107 -7.18 -0.16 21.27
CA ARG A 107 -7.77 -0.67 20.03
C ARG A 107 -6.70 -0.89 18.97
N TYR A 108 -6.91 -1.90 18.13
CA TYR A 108 -6.07 -2.21 16.97
C TYR A 108 -4.66 -2.71 17.30
N LEU A 109 -4.32 -2.86 18.59
CA LEU A 109 -3.03 -3.36 19.04
C LEU A 109 -3.00 -4.89 19.24
N THR A 110 -4.15 -5.55 19.07
CA THR A 110 -4.28 -7.01 19.18
C THR A 110 -4.78 -7.59 17.86
N SER A 111 -4.36 -8.81 17.54
CA SER A 111 -4.69 -9.45 16.26
C SER A 111 -6.18 -9.76 16.07
N ASP A 112 -6.98 -9.69 17.14
CA ASP A 112 -8.44 -9.89 17.11
C ASP A 112 -9.19 -8.66 16.56
N ASP A 113 -8.62 -7.46 16.74
CA ASP A 113 -9.18 -6.24 16.21
C ASP A 113 -8.92 -6.14 14.70
N LYS A 114 -9.97 -6.01 13.90
CA LYS A 114 -9.80 -5.72 12.48
C LYS A 114 -9.44 -4.25 12.30
N MET A 115 -8.35 -4.01 11.57
CA MET A 115 -7.86 -2.66 11.26
C MET A 115 -8.31 -2.26 9.86
N THR A 116 -8.99 -1.12 9.76
CA THR A 116 -9.36 -0.53 8.47
C THR A 116 -8.13 0.11 7.81
N PHE A 117 -8.23 0.43 6.53
CA PHE A 117 -7.14 1.12 5.81
C PHE A 117 -6.83 2.52 6.37
N PRO A 118 -7.82 3.36 6.73
CA PRO A 118 -7.58 4.62 7.43
C PRO A 118 -6.82 4.43 8.75
N VAL A 119 -7.21 3.44 9.56
CA VAL A 119 -6.51 3.12 10.82
C VAL A 119 -5.08 2.66 10.53
N LEU A 120 -4.88 1.78 9.55
CA LEU A 120 -3.55 1.33 9.13
C LEU A 120 -2.66 2.51 8.71
N ALA A 121 -3.20 3.44 7.92
CA ALA A 121 -2.50 4.64 7.49
C ALA A 121 -2.09 5.51 8.69
N ALA A 122 -3.01 5.76 9.62
CA ALA A 122 -2.76 6.55 10.82
C ALA A 122 -1.68 5.90 11.70
N LEU A 123 -1.76 4.59 11.96
CA LEU A 123 -0.79 3.88 12.78
C LEU A 123 0.62 3.88 12.15
N LEU A 124 0.71 3.77 10.83
CA LEU A 124 1.98 3.85 10.09
C LEU A 124 2.53 5.27 9.98
N CYS A 125 1.69 6.29 9.77
CA CYS A 125 2.16 7.65 9.54
C CYS A 125 2.40 8.39 10.86
N LEU A 126 1.39 8.44 11.73
CA LEU A 126 1.49 9.10 13.04
C LEU A 126 2.40 8.33 13.99
N GLY A 127 2.38 6.99 13.94
CA GLY A 127 3.31 6.19 14.73
C GLY A 127 4.77 6.49 14.38
N ARG A 128 5.09 6.85 13.14
CA ARG A 128 6.43 7.28 12.73
C ARG A 128 6.68 8.72 13.15
N LYS A 129 5.75 9.63 12.86
CA LYS A 129 5.84 11.07 13.17
C LYS A 129 6.04 11.33 14.66
N TYR A 130 5.31 10.61 15.51
CA TYR A 130 5.36 10.73 16.97
C TYR A 130 6.23 9.66 17.63
N ASN A 131 6.94 8.82 16.86
CA ASN A 131 7.78 7.75 17.36
C ASN A 131 7.07 6.81 18.37
N ILE A 132 5.88 6.32 18.01
CA ILE A 132 5.08 5.36 18.77
C ILE A 132 5.31 3.96 18.22
N ARG A 133 6.32 3.26 18.76
CA ARG A 133 6.79 1.96 18.25
C ARG A 133 5.71 0.88 18.21
N LYS A 134 4.83 0.81 19.22
CA LYS A 134 3.76 -0.21 19.29
C LYS A 134 2.81 -0.14 18.10
N MET A 135 2.42 1.07 17.70
CA MET A 135 1.57 1.32 16.52
C MET A 135 2.27 0.91 15.22
N GLN A 136 3.55 1.27 15.08
CA GLN A 136 4.36 0.90 13.91
C GLN A 136 4.47 -0.61 13.74
N LEU A 137 4.83 -1.32 14.82
CA LEU A 137 5.06 -2.75 14.79
C LEU A 137 3.79 -3.52 14.38
N GLU A 138 2.66 -3.20 15.00
CA GLU A 138 1.41 -3.92 14.74
C GLU A 138 0.86 -3.63 13.34
N ALA A 139 0.93 -2.38 12.88
CA ALA A 139 0.52 -2.02 11.52
C ALA A 139 1.41 -2.66 10.45
N ARG A 140 2.73 -2.64 10.62
CA ARG A 140 3.70 -3.29 9.72
C ARG A 140 3.47 -4.79 9.65
N LYS A 141 3.33 -5.45 10.80
CA LYS A 141 3.05 -6.90 10.89
C LYS A 141 1.86 -7.31 10.03
N ARG A 142 0.76 -6.54 10.09
CA ARG A 142 -0.47 -6.81 9.33
C ARG A 142 -0.29 -6.61 7.83
N ILE A 143 0.29 -5.49 7.40
CA ILE A 143 0.44 -5.21 5.96
C ILE A 143 1.51 -6.12 5.33
N TYR A 144 2.58 -6.45 6.04
CA TYR A 144 3.61 -7.39 5.58
C TYR A 144 3.13 -8.83 5.50
N SER A 145 2.24 -9.25 6.42
CA SER A 145 1.56 -10.55 6.29
C SER A 145 0.70 -10.63 5.03
N ARG A 146 0.09 -9.52 4.61
CA ARG A 146 -0.71 -9.46 3.38
C ARG A 146 0.14 -9.39 2.11
N TYR A 147 1.30 -8.73 2.17
CA TYR A 147 2.22 -8.54 1.06
C TYR A 147 3.63 -9.00 1.45
N PRO A 148 3.88 -10.32 1.47
CA PRO A 148 5.17 -10.88 1.84
C PRO A 148 6.23 -10.70 0.73
N THR A 149 7.49 -10.95 1.08
CA THR A 149 8.64 -10.86 0.15
C THR A 149 9.05 -12.20 -0.46
N SER A 150 8.52 -13.32 0.05
CA SER A 150 8.78 -14.66 -0.51
C SER A 150 7.57 -15.22 -1.25
N LEU A 151 7.82 -15.96 -2.33
CA LEU A 151 6.77 -16.64 -3.11
C LEU A 151 5.98 -17.64 -2.26
N LYS A 152 6.65 -18.36 -1.35
CA LYS A 152 6.02 -19.34 -0.45
C LYS A 152 5.01 -18.69 0.47
N GLU A 153 5.37 -17.56 1.09
CA GLU A 153 4.44 -16.81 1.94
C GLU A 153 3.34 -16.15 1.11
N TYR A 154 3.67 -15.65 -0.09
CA TYR A 154 2.68 -15.07 -1.00
C TYR A 154 1.59 -16.10 -1.31
N ASP A 155 2.00 -17.34 -1.63
CA ASP A 155 1.13 -18.46 -1.91
C ASP A 155 0.26 -18.89 -0.72
N ALA A 156 0.74 -18.70 0.50
CA ALA A 156 0.01 -18.96 1.75
C ALA A 156 -0.92 -17.80 2.14
N ALA A 157 -0.55 -16.56 1.80
CA ALA A 157 -1.31 -15.35 2.07
C ALA A 157 -2.57 -15.22 1.19
N VAL A 158 -2.62 -15.94 0.05
CA VAL A 158 -3.79 -15.97 -0.84
C VAL A 158 -4.98 -16.58 -0.10
N ARG A 159 -5.80 -15.73 0.55
CA ARG A 159 -7.24 -15.84 0.89
C ARG A 159 -7.64 -15.25 2.26
N LYS A 160 -6.73 -14.76 3.10
CA LYS A 160 -7.09 -14.24 4.44
C LYS A 160 -6.57 -12.83 4.69
N TRP A 161 -7.49 -11.91 4.96
CA TRP A 161 -7.17 -10.61 5.56
C TRP A 161 -7.08 -10.79 7.08
N ILE A 162 -5.91 -11.22 7.56
CA ILE A 162 -5.70 -11.45 9.00
C ILE A 162 -5.45 -10.09 9.66
N GLY A 163 -6.31 -9.70 10.60
CA GLY A 163 -6.21 -8.43 11.33
C GLY A 163 -6.44 -7.16 10.50
N LEU A 164 -6.81 -7.28 9.22
CA LEU A 164 -7.16 -6.14 8.36
C LEU A 164 -8.58 -6.31 7.82
N GLU A 165 -9.33 -5.22 7.75
CA GLU A 165 -10.61 -5.24 7.06
C GLU A 165 -10.39 -5.24 5.54
N PRO A 166 -11.10 -6.11 4.79
CA PRO A 166 -11.10 -6.03 3.35
C PRO A 166 -11.59 -4.64 2.92
N PRO A 167 -10.88 -3.92 2.05
CA PRO A 167 -11.29 -2.58 1.67
C PRO A 167 -12.56 -2.62 0.81
N ALA A 168 -13.45 -1.65 1.01
CA ALA A 168 -14.49 -1.31 0.05
C ALA A 168 -13.86 -0.79 -1.27
N HIS A 169 -14.61 -0.83 -2.37
CA HIS A 169 -14.22 -0.51 -3.76
C HIS A 169 -13.01 0.45 -3.95
N SER A 170 -12.09 0.12 -4.89
CA SER A 170 -10.75 0.74 -5.17
C SER A 170 -9.53 0.22 -4.36
N LYS A 171 -9.62 -1.05 -3.95
CA LYS A 171 -8.76 -1.84 -3.03
C LYS A 171 -7.24 -1.66 -3.07
N LEU A 172 -6.62 -1.40 -4.21
CA LEU A 172 -5.15 -1.41 -4.34
C LEU A 172 -4.54 0.00 -4.32
N CYS A 173 -5.35 1.01 -4.58
CA CYS A 173 -4.88 2.38 -4.69
C CYS A 173 -4.61 2.96 -3.30
N SER A 174 -5.51 2.72 -2.35
CA SER A 174 -5.29 3.03 -0.94
C SER A 174 -4.05 2.33 -0.39
N VAL A 175 -3.78 1.08 -0.81
CA VAL A 175 -2.56 0.36 -0.41
C VAL A 175 -1.32 1.08 -0.94
N LEU A 176 -1.32 1.48 -2.22
CA LEU A 176 -0.20 2.24 -2.80
C LEU A 176 0.00 3.59 -2.11
N THR A 177 -1.07 4.34 -1.86
CA THR A 177 -0.99 5.61 -1.14
C THR A 177 -0.38 5.42 0.25
N ILE A 178 -0.82 4.40 1.00
CA ILE A 178 -0.25 4.09 2.32
C ILE A 178 1.21 3.67 2.19
N ALA A 179 1.54 2.79 1.23
CA ALA A 179 2.90 2.35 0.99
C ALA A 179 3.84 3.53 0.74
N ARG A 180 3.41 4.50 -0.08
CA ARG A 180 4.18 5.72 -0.37
C ARG A 180 4.30 6.63 0.84
N ARG A 181 3.20 6.91 1.55
CA ARG A 181 3.19 7.78 2.74
C ARG A 181 4.06 7.20 3.87
N ALA A 182 3.96 5.90 4.11
CA ALA A 182 4.68 5.21 5.17
C ALA A 182 6.11 4.82 4.78
N GLY A 183 6.45 4.84 3.48
CA GLY A 183 7.74 4.41 2.96
C GLY A 183 7.91 2.89 2.97
N LEU A 184 6.85 2.13 2.72
CA LEU A 184 6.85 0.66 2.63
C LEU A 184 7.11 0.23 1.19
N LEU A 185 8.37 0.26 0.76
CA LEU A 185 8.79 -0.13 -0.59
C LEU A 185 8.66 -1.64 -0.81
N SER A 186 8.86 -2.44 0.23
CA SER A 186 8.88 -3.91 0.14
C SER A 186 7.55 -4.54 -0.29
N ILE A 187 6.43 -3.83 -0.13
CA ILE A 187 5.11 -4.32 -0.56
C ILE A 187 4.75 -3.94 -2.00
N LEU A 188 5.45 -2.95 -2.58
CA LEU A 188 5.11 -2.39 -3.89
C LEU A 188 5.12 -3.42 -5.04
N PRO A 189 6.08 -4.36 -5.16
CA PRO A 189 6.08 -5.31 -6.28
C PRO A 189 4.79 -6.14 -6.36
N ALA A 190 4.34 -6.67 -5.21
CA ALA A 190 3.13 -7.47 -5.12
C ALA A 190 1.85 -6.64 -5.32
N VAL A 191 1.85 -5.37 -4.86
CA VAL A 191 0.73 -4.45 -5.05
C VAL A 191 0.60 -4.06 -6.52
N PHE A 192 1.71 -3.72 -7.20
CA PHE A 192 1.70 -3.41 -8.63
C PHE A 192 1.30 -4.60 -9.49
N TYR A 193 1.79 -5.80 -9.18
CA TYR A 193 1.31 -7.04 -9.81
C TYR A 193 -0.20 -7.18 -9.68
N ALA A 194 -0.74 -7.00 -8.47
CA ALA A 194 -2.18 -7.07 -8.24
C ALA A 194 -2.95 -5.98 -9.03
N CYS A 195 -2.38 -4.78 -9.17
CA CYS A 195 -2.97 -3.71 -9.99
C CYS A 195 -3.06 -4.13 -11.46
N CYS A 196 -2.01 -4.75 -12.01
CA CYS A 196 -1.99 -5.24 -13.38
C CYS A 196 -3.06 -6.30 -13.62
N VAL A 197 -3.14 -7.29 -12.73
CA VAL A 197 -4.11 -8.39 -12.79
C VAL A 197 -5.55 -7.90 -12.64
N THR A 198 -5.80 -6.90 -11.78
CA THR A 198 -7.16 -6.48 -11.42
C THR A 198 -7.73 -5.43 -12.37
N TYR A 199 -6.90 -4.52 -12.87
CA TYR A 199 -7.35 -3.36 -13.63
C TYR A 199 -6.95 -3.46 -15.11
N SER A 200 -7.84 -3.07 -16.01
CA SER A 200 -7.48 -2.95 -17.43
C SER A 200 -6.56 -1.74 -17.67
N VAL A 201 -5.84 -1.73 -18.79
CA VAL A 201 -5.00 -0.60 -19.22
C VAL A 201 -5.80 0.70 -19.26
N SER A 202 -6.99 0.67 -19.86
CA SER A 202 -7.89 1.83 -19.89
C SER A 202 -8.31 2.27 -18.49
N ALA A 203 -8.60 1.32 -17.60
CA ALA A 203 -8.97 1.62 -16.22
C ALA A 203 -7.83 2.36 -15.50
N VAL A 204 -6.59 1.86 -15.60
CA VAL A 204 -5.40 2.51 -15.02
C VAL A 204 -5.17 3.93 -15.59
N ALA A 205 -5.42 4.12 -16.89
CA ALA A 205 -5.12 5.38 -17.59
C ALA A 205 -6.19 6.47 -17.45
N THR A 206 -7.46 6.11 -17.24
CA THR A 206 -8.58 7.07 -17.43
C THR A 206 -9.45 7.32 -16.22
N LYS A 207 -9.43 6.43 -15.20
CA LYS A 207 -10.39 6.54 -14.11
C LYS A 207 -9.84 7.40 -12.95
N PRO A 208 -10.47 8.55 -12.64
CA PRO A 208 -10.21 9.25 -11.38
C PRO A 208 -10.50 8.39 -10.15
N ALA A 209 -11.35 7.35 -10.29
CA ALA A 209 -11.68 6.39 -9.24
C ALA A 209 -10.50 5.55 -8.73
N PHE A 210 -9.33 5.58 -9.38
CA PHE A 210 -8.15 4.89 -8.88
C PHE A 210 -7.19 5.76 -8.09
N CYS A 211 -7.34 7.09 -8.01
CA CYS A 211 -6.43 7.94 -7.21
C CYS A 211 -4.92 7.62 -7.35
N LEU A 212 -4.50 6.97 -8.45
CA LEU A 212 -3.12 6.57 -8.65
C LEU A 212 -2.34 7.80 -9.08
N LEU A 213 -1.19 8.00 -8.45
CA LEU A 213 -0.25 9.01 -8.88
C LEU A 213 0.16 8.73 -10.34
N PRO A 214 0.39 9.76 -11.17
CA PRO A 214 0.83 9.56 -12.55
C PRO A 214 2.06 8.65 -12.68
N SER A 215 3.00 8.73 -11.73
CA SER A 215 4.16 7.84 -11.65
C SER A 215 3.79 6.37 -11.44
N ASP A 216 2.80 6.08 -10.60
CA ASP A 216 2.31 4.73 -10.34
C ASP A 216 1.53 4.17 -11.55
N GLN A 217 0.81 5.03 -12.29
CA GLN A 217 0.16 4.64 -13.54
C GLN A 217 1.20 4.22 -14.58
N ILE A 218 2.24 5.03 -14.79
CA ILE A 218 3.36 4.70 -15.71
C ILE A 218 4.03 3.39 -15.28
N THR A 219 4.27 3.22 -13.98
CA THR A 219 4.86 1.99 -13.42
C THR A 219 4.00 0.76 -13.71
N CYS A 220 2.67 0.85 -13.51
CA CYS A 220 1.75 -0.25 -13.84
C CYS A 220 1.76 -0.58 -15.34
N LEU A 221 1.73 0.45 -16.20
CA LEU A 221 1.66 0.26 -17.65
C LEU A 221 2.96 -0.32 -18.22
N ALA A 222 4.11 0.24 -17.84
CA ALA A 222 5.42 -0.27 -18.23
C ALA A 222 5.66 -1.68 -17.67
N GLY A 223 5.34 -1.89 -16.40
CA GLY A 223 5.51 -3.18 -15.75
C GLY A 223 4.63 -4.28 -16.33
N ARG A 224 3.41 -3.98 -16.78
CA ARG A 224 2.56 -4.96 -17.46
C ARG A 224 3.20 -5.50 -18.74
N HIS A 225 3.81 -4.63 -19.54
CA HIS A 225 4.52 -5.08 -20.73
C HIS A 225 5.70 -5.99 -20.36
N ALA A 226 6.54 -5.55 -19.41
CA ALA A 226 7.66 -6.35 -18.92
C ALA A 226 7.22 -7.69 -18.31
N MET A 227 6.03 -7.76 -17.69
CA MET A 227 5.45 -8.99 -17.17
C MET A 227 5.08 -9.98 -18.27
N TYR A 228 4.61 -9.52 -19.43
CA TYR A 228 4.27 -10.41 -20.55
C TYR A 228 5.51 -11.12 -21.11
N ASP A 229 6.61 -10.39 -21.21
CA ASP A 229 7.89 -10.98 -21.63
C ASP A 229 8.42 -11.92 -20.54
N ALA A 230 8.44 -11.46 -19.28
CA ALA A 230 8.97 -12.23 -18.17
C ALA A 230 8.20 -13.55 -17.97
N GLN A 231 6.86 -13.57 -18.05
CA GLN A 231 6.10 -14.80 -17.87
C GLN A 231 6.33 -15.81 -19.00
N ALA A 232 6.58 -15.33 -20.23
CA ALA A 232 6.91 -16.19 -21.37
C ALA A 232 8.31 -16.81 -21.21
N GLU A 233 9.27 -16.00 -20.74
CA GLU A 233 10.66 -16.41 -20.50
C GLU A 233 10.87 -17.30 -19.28
N THR A 234 9.94 -17.27 -18.32
CA THR A 234 10.08 -17.95 -17.03
C THR A 234 8.96 -18.97 -16.79
N THR A 235 7.85 -18.59 -16.16
CA THR A 235 6.72 -19.44 -15.77
C THR A 235 6.18 -20.33 -16.89
N PHE A 236 6.20 -19.84 -18.13
CA PHE A 236 5.72 -20.57 -19.31
C PHE A 236 6.83 -20.93 -20.32
N ALA A 237 8.11 -20.86 -19.94
CA ALA A 237 9.22 -21.22 -20.81
C ALA A 237 9.11 -22.65 -21.37
N TRP A 238 8.53 -23.56 -20.58
CA TRP A 238 8.25 -24.94 -20.97
C TRP A 238 7.23 -25.08 -22.12
N VAL A 239 6.51 -24.02 -22.49
CA VAL A 239 5.47 -24.07 -23.53
C VAL A 239 6.06 -23.89 -24.93
N TYR A 240 7.09 -23.06 -25.11
CA TYR A 240 7.48 -22.52 -26.42
C TYR A 240 8.35 -23.43 -27.30
N THR A 241 9.30 -24.19 -26.73
CA THR A 241 10.36 -24.82 -27.54
C THR A 241 10.13 -26.32 -27.81
N ALA A 242 10.40 -26.82 -29.02
CA ALA A 242 10.35 -28.27 -29.27
C ALA A 242 11.33 -29.05 -28.36
N GLN A 243 12.44 -28.40 -27.99
CA GLN A 243 13.48 -28.91 -27.09
C GLN A 243 13.04 -29.08 -25.62
N THR A 244 11.86 -28.59 -25.23
CA THR A 244 11.34 -28.77 -23.87
C THR A 244 10.45 -30.00 -23.70
N LEU A 245 10.26 -30.81 -24.75
CA LEU A 245 9.71 -32.16 -24.56
C LEU A 245 10.68 -32.99 -23.71
N ASP A 246 10.14 -33.82 -22.83
CA ASP A 246 10.96 -34.75 -22.09
C ASP A 246 11.64 -35.73 -23.07
N PRO A 247 12.93 -36.09 -22.88
CA PRO A 247 13.60 -37.08 -23.71
C PRO A 247 12.87 -38.43 -23.78
N ASN A 248 12.11 -38.78 -22.73
CA ASN A 248 11.34 -40.01 -22.64
C ASN A 248 9.87 -39.84 -23.07
N CYS A 249 9.53 -38.76 -23.79
CA CYS A 249 8.16 -38.49 -24.21
C CYS A 249 7.59 -39.64 -25.07
N SER A 250 6.57 -40.32 -24.54
CA SER A 250 5.87 -41.42 -25.21
C SER A 250 4.95 -40.98 -26.36
N SER A 251 4.61 -39.70 -26.45
CA SER A 251 3.72 -39.17 -27.50
C SER A 251 4.11 -37.75 -27.93
N PRO A 252 5.22 -37.56 -28.67
CA PRO A 252 5.77 -36.25 -29.01
C PRO A 252 4.79 -35.33 -29.74
N LYS A 253 4.05 -35.86 -30.74
CA LYS A 253 3.06 -35.08 -31.50
C LYS A 253 1.93 -34.58 -30.61
N ARG A 254 1.37 -35.44 -29.76
CA ARG A 254 0.28 -35.10 -28.82
C ARG A 254 0.73 -34.04 -27.82
N CYS A 255 1.90 -34.25 -27.21
CA CYS A 255 2.44 -33.32 -26.22
C CYS A 255 2.77 -31.96 -26.85
N HIS A 256 3.32 -31.94 -28.06
CA HIS A 256 3.57 -30.70 -28.79
C HIS A 256 2.27 -29.94 -29.08
N GLN A 257 1.22 -30.62 -29.56
CA GLN A 257 -0.09 -30.00 -29.80
C GLN A 257 -0.72 -29.45 -28.50
N ALA A 258 -0.61 -30.18 -27.39
CA ALA A 258 -1.09 -29.73 -26.09
C ALA A 258 -0.39 -28.44 -25.63
N ARG A 259 0.93 -28.36 -25.82
CA ARG A 259 1.75 -27.19 -25.51
C ARG A 259 1.41 -26.00 -26.43
N GLN A 260 1.29 -26.22 -27.73
CA GLN A 260 0.82 -25.21 -28.67
C GLN A 260 -0.57 -24.68 -28.31
N LYS A 261 -1.48 -25.56 -27.87
CA LYS A 261 -2.79 -25.14 -27.39
C LYS A 261 -2.68 -24.27 -26.13
N CYS A 262 -1.84 -24.64 -25.17
CA CYS A 262 -1.58 -23.84 -23.97
C CYS A 262 -1.03 -22.45 -24.33
N LEU A 263 -0.10 -22.38 -25.30
CA LEU A 263 0.42 -21.13 -25.82
C LEU A 263 -0.69 -20.23 -26.36
N ILE A 264 -1.53 -20.77 -27.25
CA ILE A 264 -2.65 -20.04 -27.85
C ILE A 264 -3.62 -19.56 -26.77
N ASP A 265 -4.05 -20.46 -25.88
CA ASP A 265 -5.06 -20.18 -24.86
C ASP A 265 -4.59 -19.13 -23.82
N ARG A 266 -3.27 -18.99 -23.59
CA ARG A 266 -2.70 -18.08 -22.58
C ARG A 266 -2.12 -16.77 -23.16
N PHE A 267 -1.62 -16.79 -24.39
CA PHE A 267 -0.88 -15.65 -24.94
C PHE A 267 -1.55 -14.97 -26.13
N LEU A 268 -2.61 -15.54 -26.70
CA LEU A 268 -3.27 -15.00 -27.89
C LEU A 268 -4.77 -14.72 -27.66
N PRO A 269 -5.34 -13.69 -28.32
CA PRO A 269 -4.65 -12.67 -29.13
C PRO A 269 -3.92 -11.62 -28.28
N THR A 270 -4.30 -11.47 -27.01
CA THR A 270 -3.65 -10.57 -26.05
C THR A 270 -3.24 -11.40 -24.83
N PRO A 271 -1.97 -11.38 -24.42
CA PRO A 271 -1.55 -12.03 -23.18
C PRO A 271 -2.34 -11.47 -21.99
N LYS A 272 -2.69 -12.36 -21.05
CA LYS A 272 -3.14 -11.96 -19.72
C LYS A 272 -2.01 -12.18 -18.71
N ASP A 273 -2.19 -11.64 -17.50
CA ASP A 273 -1.23 -11.74 -16.41
C ASP A 273 -1.32 -13.11 -15.73
N PHE A 274 -0.38 -14.01 -16.02
CA PHE A 274 -0.32 -15.38 -15.49
C PHE A 274 1.04 -15.73 -14.85
N GLY A 275 1.97 -14.77 -14.77
CA GLY A 275 3.33 -15.03 -14.29
C GLY A 275 3.42 -15.67 -12.90
N LEU A 276 2.42 -15.44 -12.03
CA LEU A 276 2.32 -16.07 -10.71
C LEU A 276 1.21 -17.15 -10.60
N ASP A 277 0.67 -17.66 -11.70
CA ASP A 277 -0.26 -18.79 -11.65
C ASP A 277 0.45 -20.03 -11.08
N LYS A 278 -0.17 -20.68 -10.10
CA LYS A 278 0.26 -22.00 -9.62
C LYS A 278 0.04 -23.06 -10.70
N TRP A 279 0.83 -24.13 -10.68
CA TRP A 279 0.63 -25.25 -11.59
C TRP A 279 -0.80 -25.79 -11.57
N SER A 280 -1.44 -25.85 -10.39
CA SER A 280 -2.82 -26.31 -10.24
C SER A 280 -3.85 -25.52 -11.05
N TYR A 281 -3.57 -24.25 -11.40
CA TYR A 281 -4.45 -23.46 -12.27
C TYR A 281 -4.10 -23.65 -13.75
N THR A 282 -2.84 -23.89 -14.05
CA THR A 282 -2.35 -24.14 -15.41
C THR A 282 -2.72 -25.54 -15.89
N SER A 283 -2.57 -26.55 -15.03
CA SER A 283 -2.76 -27.97 -15.32
C SER A 283 -4.17 -28.30 -15.80
N VAL A 284 -5.20 -27.61 -15.30
CA VAL A 284 -6.62 -27.78 -15.71
C VAL A 284 -6.79 -27.69 -17.24
N TYR A 285 -5.97 -26.90 -17.93
CA TYR A 285 -6.09 -26.68 -19.37
C TYR A 285 -5.34 -27.72 -20.21
N ILE A 286 -4.43 -28.46 -19.59
CA ILE A 286 -3.52 -29.44 -20.22
C ILE A 286 -3.69 -30.86 -19.67
N ASP A 287 -4.58 -31.04 -18.70
CA ASP A 287 -4.83 -32.31 -18.03
C ASP A 287 -5.24 -33.40 -19.03
N GLY A 288 -4.61 -34.57 -18.92
CA GLY A 288 -4.73 -35.69 -19.86
C GLY A 288 -4.19 -35.46 -21.27
N LYS A 289 -3.62 -34.28 -21.58
CA LYS A 289 -3.12 -33.94 -22.94
C LYS A 289 -1.61 -34.17 -23.09
N LEU A 290 -0.84 -34.02 -22.02
CA LEU A 290 0.57 -34.42 -21.96
C LEU A 290 0.69 -35.91 -21.62
N CYS A 291 1.79 -36.56 -22.01
CA CYS A 291 2.19 -37.83 -21.39
C CYS A 291 2.70 -37.58 -19.97
N GLU A 292 2.83 -38.63 -19.16
CA GLU A 292 3.24 -38.55 -17.76
C GLU A 292 4.59 -37.83 -17.60
N GLU A 293 5.58 -38.21 -18.40
CA GLU A 293 6.93 -37.64 -18.34
C GLU A 293 6.94 -36.13 -18.69
N CYS A 294 6.21 -35.75 -19.75
CA CYS A 294 6.07 -34.35 -20.12
C CYS A 294 5.25 -33.54 -19.10
N MET A 295 4.32 -34.16 -18.39
CA MET A 295 3.49 -33.51 -17.37
C MET A 295 4.34 -33.16 -16.15
N GLU A 296 5.13 -34.12 -15.66
CA GLU A 296 6.04 -33.90 -14.53
C GLU A 296 7.12 -32.86 -14.88
N ALA A 297 7.76 -33.00 -16.04
CA ALA A 297 8.78 -32.06 -16.51
C ALA A 297 8.21 -30.64 -16.71
N ALA A 298 6.97 -30.51 -17.18
CA ALA A 298 6.31 -29.22 -17.32
C ALA A 298 5.96 -28.61 -15.95
N GLN A 299 5.50 -29.42 -14.99
CA GLN A 299 5.22 -28.97 -13.62
C GLN A 299 6.48 -28.42 -12.95
N GLU A 300 7.59 -29.17 -12.99
CA GLU A 300 8.87 -28.75 -12.40
C GLU A 300 9.35 -27.43 -13.02
N LYS A 301 9.36 -27.35 -14.35
CA LYS A 301 9.78 -26.13 -15.08
C LYS A 301 8.85 -24.95 -14.81
N HIS A 302 7.55 -25.18 -14.65
CA HIS A 302 6.59 -24.12 -14.35
C HIS A 302 6.78 -23.56 -12.94
N GLU A 303 6.95 -24.42 -11.93
CA GLU A 303 7.18 -23.99 -10.55
C GLU A 303 8.54 -23.28 -10.41
N ALA A 304 9.60 -23.80 -11.04
CA ALA A 304 10.90 -23.13 -11.11
C ALA A 304 10.82 -21.78 -11.86
N GLY A 305 10.08 -21.76 -12.97
CA GLY A 305 9.80 -20.54 -13.73
C GLY A 305 9.03 -19.51 -12.91
N ARG A 306 8.03 -19.94 -12.11
CA ARG A 306 7.28 -19.05 -11.22
C ARG A 306 8.19 -18.44 -10.15
N ALA A 307 9.11 -19.21 -9.59
CA ALA A 307 10.11 -18.69 -8.66
C ALA A 307 11.01 -17.64 -9.34
N ALA A 308 11.49 -17.91 -10.56
CA ALA A 308 12.28 -16.94 -11.32
C ALA A 308 11.49 -15.67 -11.68
N PHE A 309 10.21 -15.79 -12.02
CA PHE A 309 9.31 -14.64 -12.23
C PHE A 309 9.18 -13.81 -10.95
N TRP A 310 8.98 -14.46 -9.80
CA TRP A 310 8.89 -13.80 -8.50
C TRP A 310 10.16 -12.99 -8.19
N GLU A 311 11.35 -13.58 -8.40
CA GLU A 311 12.61 -12.87 -8.18
C GLU A 311 12.78 -11.64 -9.08
N ARG A 312 12.29 -11.71 -10.32
CA ARG A 312 12.29 -10.58 -11.26
C ARG A 312 11.25 -9.51 -10.92
N LEU A 313 10.19 -9.86 -10.18
CA LEU A 313 9.00 -9.03 -10.00
C LEU A 313 9.29 -7.57 -9.62
N PRO A 314 10.19 -7.24 -8.67
CA PRO A 314 10.49 -5.85 -8.35
C PRO A 314 11.04 -5.07 -9.55
N THR A 315 12.00 -5.68 -10.27
CA THR A 315 12.65 -5.05 -11.42
C THR A 315 11.70 -4.83 -12.60
N LEU A 316 10.67 -5.68 -12.75
CA LEU A 316 9.61 -5.46 -13.76
C LEU A 316 8.89 -4.12 -13.54
N PHE A 317 8.84 -3.64 -12.29
CA PHE A 317 8.22 -2.36 -11.92
C PHE A 317 9.24 -1.25 -11.64
N ASN A 318 10.48 -1.39 -12.12
CA ASN A 318 11.59 -0.45 -11.85
C ASN A 318 11.86 -0.22 -10.35
N LEU A 319 11.67 -1.25 -9.53
CA LEU A 319 11.99 -1.24 -8.11
C LEU A 319 13.32 -1.97 -7.85
N PRO A 320 14.00 -1.65 -6.73
CA PRO A 320 15.17 -2.42 -6.28
C PRO A 320 14.87 -3.92 -6.13
N PRO A 321 15.89 -4.79 -6.26
CA PRO A 321 15.72 -6.22 -6.07
C PRO A 321 15.29 -6.57 -4.64
N TRP A 322 14.74 -7.78 -4.43
CA TRP A 322 14.24 -8.23 -3.13
C TRP A 322 15.26 -8.10 -1.98
N ALA A 323 16.54 -8.33 -2.26
CA ALA A 323 17.62 -8.19 -1.27
C ALA A 323 17.76 -6.76 -0.71
N GLU A 324 17.42 -5.73 -1.49
CA GLU A 324 17.41 -4.35 -1.03
C GLU A 324 16.09 -4.01 -0.36
N LEU A 325 14.97 -4.41 -0.97
CA LEU A 325 13.63 -4.17 -0.44
C LEU A 325 13.39 -4.82 0.93
N SER A 326 13.99 -5.99 1.19
CA SER A 326 13.77 -6.73 2.43
C SER A 326 14.47 -6.11 3.64
N LYS A 327 15.49 -5.25 3.44
CA LYS A 327 16.19 -4.56 4.54
C LYS A 327 15.25 -3.70 5.38
N GLU A 328 14.24 -3.11 4.75
CA GLU A 328 13.16 -2.35 5.43
C GLU A 328 12.46 -3.18 6.52
N ARG A 329 12.37 -4.51 6.32
CA ARG A 329 11.68 -5.42 7.25
C ARG A 329 12.57 -5.82 8.42
N GLU A 330 13.88 -5.93 8.20
CA GLU A 330 14.87 -6.27 9.22
C GLU A 330 15.01 -5.18 10.29
N GLU A 331 14.75 -3.91 9.95
CA GLU A 331 14.73 -2.79 10.90
C GLU A 331 13.58 -2.87 11.94
N THR A 332 12.72 -3.89 11.84
CA THR A 332 11.48 -4.02 12.63
C THR A 332 11.55 -5.13 13.69
N ASP A 333 12.54 -6.02 13.64
CA ASP A 333 12.80 -7.07 14.65
C ASP A 333 13.71 -6.55 15.80
#